data_AF-A0A960PTU5-F1
#
_entry.id   AF-A0A960PTU5-F1
#
_cell.length_a   1.000
_cell.length_b   1.000
_cell.length_c   1.000
_cell.angle_alpha   90.00
_cell.angle_beta   90.00
_cell.angle_gamma   90.00
#
_symmetry.space_group_name_H-M   'P 1'
#
loop_
_entity.id
_entity.type
_entity.pdbx_description
1 polymer ?
#
loop_
_entity_poly.entity_id
_entity_poly.type
_entity_poly.pdbx_seq_one_letter_code
_entity_poly.pdbx_strand_id
1 'polypeptide(L)'
;QYAIDRKQFDVPVGSFQAVQHRFADLATDLDGADLLSNKAVWALDVGDPIAASFPGMAFWFAGDTAQRAASWSLHVHGGYGFMEEYD
;
A
#
# COMPACT_ATOMS: atom_id res chain seq x y z
N GLN A 1 -4.72 12.08 1.85
CA GLN A 1 -5.22 13.47 1.92
C GLN A 1 -6.25 13.77 0.83
N TYR A 2 -5.89 13.72 -0.46
CA TYR A 2 -6.78 14.07 -1.58
C TYR A 2 -8.21 13.48 -1.52
N ALA A 3 -8.34 12.18 -1.21
CA ALA A 3 -9.65 11.52 -1.14
C ALA A 3 -10.61 12.14 -0.11
N ILE A 4 -10.09 12.78 0.94
CA ILE A 4 -10.88 13.42 2.01
C ILE A 4 -11.30 14.83 1.58
N ASP A 5 -10.41 15.55 0.90
CA ASP A 5 -10.63 16.95 0.52
C ASP A 5 -11.44 17.08 -0.78
N ARG A 6 -11.22 16.17 -1.73
CA ARG A 6 -11.88 16.18 -3.02
C ARG A 6 -13.35 15.77 -2.86
N LYS A 7 -14.26 16.62 -3.31
CA LYS A 7 -15.69 16.32 -3.38
C LYS A 7 -16.15 16.02 -4.80
N GLN A 8 -17.02 15.02 -4.95
CA GLN A 8 -17.74 14.70 -6.18
C GLN A 8 -19.11 14.14 -5.81
N PHE A 9 -20.15 14.49 -6.57
CA PHE A 9 -21.54 14.18 -6.18
C PHE A 9 -21.87 14.67 -4.76
N ASP A 10 -21.41 15.88 -4.42
CA ASP A 10 -21.59 16.57 -3.13
C ASP A 10 -21.02 15.89 -1.87
N VAL A 11 -20.28 14.80 -2.02
CA VAL A 11 -19.62 14.09 -0.91
C VAL A 11 -18.12 13.94 -1.16
N PRO A 12 -17.29 13.77 -0.11
CA PRO A 12 -15.88 13.43 -0.26
C PRO A 12 -15.70 12.14 -1.08
N VAL A 13 -14.74 12.08 -1.99
CA VAL A 13 -14.50 10.88 -2.81
C VAL A 13 -14.14 9.66 -1.93
N GLY A 14 -13.47 9.89 -0.81
CA GLY A 14 -13.15 8.89 0.19
C GLY A 14 -14.36 8.32 0.94
N SER A 15 -15.58 8.87 0.79
CA SER A 15 -16.79 8.27 1.37
C SER A 15 -17.42 7.19 0.49
N PHE A 16 -16.99 7.04 -0.77
CA PHE A 16 -17.47 5.96 -1.62
C PHE A 16 -16.88 4.63 -1.18
N GLN A 17 -17.73 3.63 -0.96
CA GLN A 17 -17.33 2.30 -0.48
C GLN A 17 -16.23 1.65 -1.35
N ALA A 18 -16.30 1.83 -2.67
CA ALA A 18 -15.28 1.33 -3.59
C ALA A 18 -13.89 1.91 -3.33
N VAL A 19 -13.79 3.16 -2.86
CA VAL A 19 -12.54 3.80 -2.48
C VAL A 19 -12.10 3.35 -1.09
N GLN A 20 -13.04 3.28 -0.14
CA GLN A 20 -12.77 2.87 1.24
C GLN A 20 -12.23 1.44 1.34
N HIS A 21 -12.89 0.48 0.70
CA HIS A 21 -12.45 -0.92 0.71
C HIS A 21 -11.04 -1.05 0.17
N ARG A 22 -10.72 -0.31 -0.90
CA ARG A 22 -9.41 -0.38 -1.52
C ARG A 22 -8.32 0.22 -0.66
N PHE A 23 -8.59 1.32 0.03
CA PHE A 23 -7.65 1.84 1.02
C PHE A 23 -7.50 0.93 2.24
N ALA A 24 -8.57 0.24 2.67
CA ALA A 24 -8.49 -0.74 3.75
C ALA A 24 -7.64 -1.97 3.36
N ASP A 25 -7.82 -2.50 2.15
CA ASP A 25 -7.00 -3.58 1.61
C ASP A 25 -5.52 -3.16 1.56
N LEU A 26 -5.24 -1.97 1.00
CA LEU A 26 -3.87 -1.46 0.90
C LEU A 26 -3.22 -1.19 2.26
N ALA A 27 -3.97 -0.69 3.24
CA ALA A 27 -3.47 -0.51 4.60
C ALA A 27 -3.09 -1.87 5.21
N THR A 28 -3.92 -2.89 5.01
CA THR A 28 -3.63 -4.26 5.46
C THR A 28 -2.39 -4.83 4.78
N ASP A 29 -2.24 -4.62 3.48
CA ASP A 29 -1.07 -5.06 2.72
C ASP A 29 0.22 -4.38 3.19
N LEU A 30 0.17 -3.08 3.50
CA LEU A 30 1.34 -2.34 4.02
C LEU A 30 1.77 -2.86 5.37
N ASP A 31 0.84 -3.04 6.31
CA ASP A 31 1.12 -3.64 7.61
C ASP A 31 1.68 -5.07 7.45
N GLY A 32 1.13 -5.84 6.50
CA GLY A 32 1.64 -7.16 6.16
C GLY A 32 3.08 -7.16 5.66
N ALA A 33 3.45 -6.16 4.85
CA ALA A 33 4.81 -5.99 4.33
C ALA A 33 5.80 -5.64 5.44
N ASP A 34 5.41 -4.75 6.36
CA ASP A 34 6.21 -4.38 7.52
C ASP A 34 6.40 -5.57 8.47
N LEU A 35 5.32 -6.33 8.72
CA LEU A 35 5.39 -7.54 9.55
C LEU A 35 6.31 -8.60 8.94
N LEU A 36 6.22 -8.82 7.62
CA LEU A 36 7.06 -9.80 6.94
C LEU A 36 8.54 -9.38 6.92
N SER A 37 8.79 -8.09 6.75
CA SER A 37 10.14 -7.52 6.82
C SER A 37 10.75 -7.68 8.22
N ASN A 38 9.99 -7.35 9.26
CA ASN A 38 10.42 -7.53 10.65
C ASN A 38 10.61 -9.02 10.99
N LYS A 39 9.76 -9.91 10.47
CA LYS A 39 9.94 -11.35 10.62
C LYS A 39 11.24 -11.83 9.99
N ALA A 40 11.63 -11.28 8.83
CA ALA A 40 12.89 -11.63 8.18
C ALA A 40 14.09 -11.27 9.07
N VAL A 41 14.08 -10.08 9.68
CA VAL A 41 15.12 -9.64 10.62
C VAL A 41 15.14 -10.53 11.86
N TRP A 42 13.99 -10.73 12.48
CA TRP A 42 13.86 -11.56 13.68
C TRP A 42 14.35 -13.01 13.44
N ALA A 43 13.99 -13.61 12.31
CA ALA A 43 14.40 -14.96 11.95
C ALA A 43 15.92 -15.10 11.81
N LEU A 44 16.58 -14.07 11.26
CA LEU A 44 18.04 -14.01 11.20
C LEU A 44 18.65 -13.90 12.60
N ASP A 45 18.09 -13.07 13.47
CA ASP A 45 18.57 -12.85 14.84
C ASP A 45 18.50 -14.12 15.71
N VAL A 46 17.42 -14.91 15.58
CA VAL A 46 17.24 -16.16 16.35
C VAL A 46 17.91 -17.38 15.71
N GLY A 47 18.54 -17.21 14.55
CA GLY A 47 19.18 -18.31 13.82
C GLY A 47 18.19 -19.35 13.28
N ASP A 48 17.01 -18.91 12.84
CA ASP A 48 16.00 -19.79 12.24
C ASP A 48 16.61 -20.51 11.01
N PRO A 49 16.55 -21.85 10.92
CA PRO A 49 17.09 -22.62 9.80
C PRO A 49 16.57 -22.18 8.42
N ILE A 50 15.38 -21.57 8.35
CA ILE A 50 14.78 -21.10 7.10
C ILE A 50 14.86 -19.57 6.91
N ALA A 51 15.61 -18.86 7.75
CA ALA A 51 15.70 -17.40 7.74
C ALA A 51 16.06 -16.81 6.37
N ALA A 52 16.91 -17.49 5.60
CA ALA A 52 17.32 -17.05 4.27
C ALA A 52 16.16 -16.91 3.26
N SER A 53 15.01 -17.56 3.51
CA SER A 53 13.84 -17.46 2.62
C SER A 53 13.04 -16.16 2.80
N PHE A 54 13.01 -15.59 4.01
CA PHE A 54 12.13 -14.47 4.33
C PHE A 54 12.51 -13.13 3.68
N PRO A 55 13.80 -12.74 3.52
CA PRO A 55 14.15 -11.49 2.86
C PRO A 55 13.61 -11.37 1.43
N GLY A 56 13.70 -12.46 0.64
CA GLY A 56 13.17 -12.48 -0.73
C GLY A 56 11.65 -12.36 -0.77
N MET A 57 10.95 -13.04 0.15
CA MET A 57 9.50 -12.93 0.29
C MET A 57 9.07 -11.52 0.72
N ALA A 58 9.78 -10.93 1.68
CA ALA A 58 9.53 -9.57 2.16
C ALA A 58 9.72 -8.55 1.03
N PHE A 59 10.84 -8.64 0.29
CA PHE A 59 11.10 -7.75 -0.83
C PHE A 59 10.03 -7.83 -1.91
N TRP A 60 9.67 -9.06 -2.32
CA TRP A 60 8.64 -9.26 -3.35
C TRP A 60 7.28 -8.72 -2.90
N PHE A 61 6.84 -9.06 -1.69
CA PHE A 61 5.53 -8.64 -1.19
C PHE A 61 5.47 -7.12 -0.99
N ALA A 62 6.51 -6.51 -0.42
CA ALA A 62 6.59 -5.05 -0.27
C ALA A 62 6.58 -4.33 -1.62
N GLY A 63 7.33 -4.81 -2.61
CA GLY A 63 7.36 -4.24 -3.95
C GLY A 63 6.01 -4.30 -4.66
N ASP A 64 5.34 -5.44 -4.60
CA ASP A 64 4.01 -5.66 -5.18
C ASP A 64 2.94 -4.79 -4.49
N THR A 65 2.97 -4.72 -3.15
CA THR A 65 2.12 -3.81 -2.37
C THR A 65 2.36 -2.35 -2.74
N ALA A 66 3.62 -1.91 -2.86
CA ALA A 66 3.95 -0.54 -3.25
C ALA A 66 3.42 -0.20 -4.65
N GLN A 67 3.55 -1.12 -5.60
CA GLN A 67 3.01 -0.94 -6.95
C GLN A 67 1.49 -0.81 -6.95
N ARG A 68 0.78 -1.66 -6.20
CA ARG A 68 -0.68 -1.55 -6.03
C ARG A 68 -1.08 -0.22 -5.39
N ALA A 69 -0.38 0.18 -4.33
CA ALA A 69 -0.67 1.43 -3.61
C ALA A 69 -0.48 2.65 -4.51
N ALA A 70 0.61 2.70 -5.28
CA ALA A 70 0.86 3.77 -6.25
C ALA A 70 -0.22 3.81 -7.34
N SER A 71 -0.56 2.66 -7.92
CA SER A 71 -1.59 2.56 -8.96
C SER A 71 -2.96 3.04 -8.47
N TRP A 72 -3.36 2.65 -7.26
CA TRP A 72 -4.62 3.13 -6.68
C TRP A 72 -4.55 4.61 -6.32
N SER A 73 -3.43 5.09 -5.77
CA SER A 73 -3.27 6.53 -5.54
C SER A 73 -3.57 7.32 -6.83
N LEU A 74 -2.94 6.94 -7.95
CA LEU A 74 -3.18 7.57 -9.25
C LEU A 74 -4.65 7.50 -9.66
N HIS A 75 -5.29 6.34 -9.52
CA HIS A 75 -6.70 6.18 -9.88
C HIS A 75 -7.63 7.08 -9.04
N VAL A 76 -7.41 7.18 -7.72
CA VAL A 76 -8.23 8.08 -6.86
C VAL A 76 -8.03 9.54 -7.25
N HIS A 77 -6.83 9.93 -7.66
CA HIS A 77 -6.57 11.29 -8.15
C HIS A 77 -7.21 11.56 -9.52
N GLY A 78 -7.55 10.51 -10.30
CA GLY A 78 -8.21 10.63 -11.59
C GLY A 78 -7.32 11.33 -12.61
N GLY A 79 -7.88 12.22 -13.44
CA GLY A 79 -7.09 12.97 -14.42
C GLY A 79 -5.98 13.84 -13.80
N TYR A 80 -6.15 14.28 -12.55
CA TYR A 80 -5.09 14.98 -11.81
C TYR A 80 -3.89 14.08 -11.49
N GLY A 81 -4.10 12.77 -11.33
CA GLY A 81 -3.02 11.82 -11.08
C GLY A 81 -2.12 11.57 -12.29
N PHE A 82 -2.51 12.03 -13.49
CA PHE A 82 -1.72 11.87 -14.72
C PHE A 82 -1.01 13.17 -15.15
N MET A 83 -1.18 14.26 -14.40
CA MET A 83 -0.55 15.55 -14.68
C MET A 83 0.78 15.62 -13.92
N GLU A 84 1.85 16.08 -14.57
CA GLU A 84 3.19 16.26 -13.98
C GLU A 84 3.23 17.24 -12.80
N GLU A 85 2.14 17.95 -12.51
CA GLU A 85 2.07 18.96 -11.44
C GLU A 85 1.82 18.39 -10.03
N TYR A 86 1.74 17.07 -9.85
CA TYR A 86 1.48 16.44 -8.55
C TYR A 86 2.75 15.74 -8.01
N ASP A 87 3.57 16.50 -7.29
CA ASP A 87 4.67 16.03 -6.42
C ASP A 87 4.35 16.33 -4.94
#